data_AF-A0AAN8KFT0-F1
#
_entry.id   AF-A0AAN8KFT0-F1
#
_cell.length_a   1.000
_cell.length_b   1.000
_cell.length_c   1.000
_cell.angle_alpha   90.00
_cell.angle_beta   90.00
_cell.angle_gamma   90.00
#
_symmetry.space_group_name_H-M   'P 1'
#
loop_
_entity.id
_entity.type
_entity.pdbx_description
1 polymer ?
#
loop_
_entity_poly.entity_id
_entity_poly.type
_entity_poly.pdbx_seq_one_letter_code
_entity_poly.pdbx_strand_id
1 'polypeptide(L)'
;TQYWEYDDGKDQVLTVDPEGHRYPRLISEGFPGVPSPIDTAFYDRRDSYIYFFKGTNVYALDVTANSLAPGFPRKITAVFPAVVPGDHPGGNIDASYFSYTHNAVFLFKDAQFWRVAAAGRKSRDGWRRPSLPHNGLMPHREVGEQWFDICNVHPSALKVARR
;
A
#
# COMPACT_ATOMS: atom_id res chain seq x y z
N THR A 1 -6.76 -4.69 -17.09
CA THR A 1 -7.57 -4.83 -15.86
C THR A 1 -8.50 -3.65 -15.71
N GLN A 2 -9.57 -3.83 -14.96
CA GLN A 2 -10.65 -2.87 -14.75
C GLN A 2 -10.80 -2.55 -13.25
N TYR A 3 -11.53 -1.49 -12.93
CA TYR A 3 -11.95 -1.19 -11.57
C TYR A 3 -13.45 -0.88 -11.51
N TRP A 4 -14.01 -1.06 -10.31
CA TRP A 4 -15.35 -0.65 -9.92
C TRP A 4 -15.22 0.27 -8.71
N GLU A 5 -16.20 1.15 -8.56
CA GLU A 5 -16.38 1.92 -7.34
C GLU A 5 -17.48 1.25 -6.49
N TYR A 6 -17.30 1.28 -5.17
CA TYR A 6 -18.21 0.67 -4.22
C TYR A 6 -18.84 1.74 -3.32
N ASP A 7 -20.17 1.76 -3.25
CA ASP A 7 -20.94 2.61 -2.34
C ASP A 7 -21.15 1.85 -1.03
N ASP A 8 -20.31 2.12 -0.03
CA ASP A 8 -20.38 1.50 1.30
C ASP A 8 -21.73 1.78 2.00
N GLY A 9 -22.33 2.95 1.77
CA GLY A 9 -23.61 3.32 2.38
C GLY A 9 -24.80 2.55 1.83
N LYS A 10 -24.69 2.02 0.60
CA LYS A 10 -25.73 1.23 -0.06
C LYS A 10 -25.35 -0.25 -0.25
N ASP A 11 -24.15 -0.63 0.18
CA ASP A 11 -23.61 -1.99 0.05
C ASP A 11 -23.67 -2.52 -1.39
N GLN A 12 -23.30 -1.69 -2.37
CA GLN A 12 -23.37 -2.06 -3.80
C GLN A 12 -22.28 -1.40 -4.64
N VAL A 13 -21.92 -2.05 -5.74
CA VAL A 13 -21.07 -1.44 -6.77
C VAL A 13 -21.84 -0.37 -7.55
N LEU A 14 -21.19 0.76 -7.84
CA LEU A 14 -21.76 1.76 -8.74
C LEU A 14 -21.76 1.19 -10.16
N THR A 15 -22.87 1.40 -10.87
CA THR A 15 -22.97 1.10 -12.31
C THR A 15 -22.64 2.32 -13.16
N VAL A 16 -22.86 3.52 -12.62
CA VAL A 16 -22.59 4.83 -13.24
C VAL A 16 -22.12 5.81 -12.15
N ASP A 17 -21.10 6.61 -12.43
CA ASP A 17 -20.63 7.70 -11.54
C ASP A 17 -21.49 8.98 -11.70
N PRO A 18 -21.37 9.98 -10.81
CA PRO A 18 -22.13 11.24 -10.89
C PRO A 18 -21.94 12.00 -12.21
N GLU A 19 -20.81 11.80 -12.89
CA GLU A 19 -20.47 12.40 -14.18
C GLU A 19 -21.02 11.60 -15.38
N GLY A 20 -21.63 10.43 -15.15
CA GLY A 20 -22.28 9.61 -16.18
C GLY A 20 -21.39 8.51 -16.80
N HIS A 21 -20.17 8.28 -16.31
CA HIS A 21 -19.32 7.20 -16.80
C HIS A 21 -19.77 5.86 -16.24
N ARG A 22 -19.73 4.81 -17.08
CA ARG A 22 -20.18 3.47 -16.72
C ARG A 22 -19.05 2.60 -16.18
N TYR A 23 -19.36 1.76 -15.19
CA TYR A 23 -18.46 0.74 -14.66
C TYR A 23 -18.72 -0.65 -15.28
N PRO A 24 -17.72 -1.55 -15.35
CA PRO A 24 -16.31 -1.33 -14.99
C PRO A 24 -15.60 -0.31 -15.90
N ARG A 25 -14.67 0.44 -15.31
CA ARG A 25 -13.81 1.37 -16.04
C ARG A 25 -12.39 0.82 -16.17
N LEU A 26 -11.67 1.22 -17.20
CA LEU A 26 -10.26 0.87 -17.31
C LEU A 26 -9.46 1.63 -16.24
N ILE A 27 -8.44 0.99 -15.65
CA ILE A 27 -7.55 1.67 -14.69
C ILE A 27 -6.97 2.95 -15.30
N SER A 28 -6.61 2.92 -16.59
CA SER A 28 -6.06 4.09 -17.31
C SER A 28 -7.04 5.25 -17.48
N GLU A 29 -8.35 5.01 -17.39
CA GLU A 29 -9.38 6.07 -17.48
C GLU A 29 -9.60 6.78 -16.14
N GLY A 30 -9.47 6.05 -15.02
CA GLY A 30 -9.63 6.60 -13.67
C GLY A 30 -8.32 7.11 -13.06
N PHE A 31 -7.19 6.52 -13.46
CA PHE A 31 -5.88 6.77 -12.87
C PHE A 31 -4.82 6.94 -13.99
N PRO A 32 -4.77 8.12 -14.64
CA PRO A 32 -3.90 8.36 -15.78
C PRO A 32 -2.41 8.10 -15.45
N GLY A 33 -1.73 7.34 -16.31
CA GLY A 33 -0.30 6.99 -16.15
C GLY A 33 -0.03 5.80 -15.23
N VAL A 34 -1.03 5.28 -14.52
CA VAL A 34 -0.90 4.06 -13.70
C VAL A 34 -0.93 2.82 -14.62
N PRO A 35 0.00 1.87 -14.46
CA PRO A 35 0.04 0.69 -15.30
C PRO A 35 -1.06 -0.32 -14.94
N SER A 36 -1.34 -1.25 -15.85
CA SER A 36 -2.30 -2.34 -15.67
C SER A 36 -1.66 -3.68 -16.06
N PRO A 37 -1.86 -4.79 -15.32
CA PRO A 37 -2.41 -4.86 -13.95
C PRO A 37 -1.52 -4.16 -12.91
N ILE A 38 -2.09 -3.88 -11.74
CA ILE A 38 -1.40 -3.43 -10.52
C ILE A 38 -1.32 -4.60 -9.53
N ASP A 39 -0.36 -4.54 -8.60
CA ASP A 39 -0.22 -5.54 -7.54
C ASP A 39 -0.99 -5.14 -6.28
N THR A 40 -0.84 -3.89 -5.85
CA THR A 40 -1.58 -3.31 -4.73
C THR A 40 -1.64 -1.78 -4.85
N ALA A 41 -2.50 -1.14 -4.06
CA ALA A 41 -2.53 0.30 -3.92
C ALA A 41 -2.94 0.72 -2.50
N PHE A 42 -2.56 1.91 -2.09
CA PHE A 42 -3.14 2.57 -0.91
C PHE A 42 -3.16 4.09 -1.07
N TYR A 43 -4.11 4.73 -0.40
CA TYR A 43 -4.16 6.18 -0.30
C TYR A 43 -3.42 6.67 0.94
N ASP A 44 -2.55 7.66 0.76
CA ASP A 44 -1.87 8.35 1.84
C ASP A 44 -2.44 9.75 2.04
N ARG A 45 -2.96 9.99 3.23
CA ARG A 45 -3.53 11.29 3.61
C ARG A 45 -2.47 12.36 3.84
N ARG A 46 -1.20 11.99 3.99
CA ARG A 46 -0.11 12.93 4.33
C ARG A 46 0.28 13.81 3.16
N ASP A 47 0.23 13.27 1.95
CA ASP A 47 0.58 13.92 0.69
C ASP A 47 -0.60 13.95 -0.30
N SER A 48 -1.75 13.36 0.07
CA SER A 48 -2.92 13.25 -0.79
C SER A 48 -2.66 12.45 -2.07
N TYR A 49 -1.76 11.45 -1.98
CA TYR A 49 -1.41 10.58 -3.10
C TYR A 49 -2.02 9.19 -2.96
N ILE A 50 -2.37 8.59 -4.09
CA ILE A 50 -2.58 7.14 -4.18
C ILE A 50 -1.28 6.51 -4.69
N TYR A 51 -0.70 5.64 -3.89
CA TYR A 51 0.48 4.87 -4.26
C TYR A 51 0.06 3.54 -4.86
N PHE A 52 0.33 3.36 -6.15
CA PHE A 52 0.14 2.10 -6.88
C PHE A 52 1.46 1.35 -7.01
N PHE A 53 1.44 0.04 -6.78
CA PHE A 53 2.60 -0.83 -6.85
C PHE A 53 2.52 -1.74 -8.06
N LYS A 54 3.63 -1.86 -8.79
CA LYS A 54 3.79 -2.83 -9.88
C LYS A 54 5.23 -3.32 -9.97
N GLY A 55 5.44 -4.60 -9.70
CA GLY A 55 6.77 -5.19 -9.56
C GLY A 55 7.60 -4.38 -8.57
N THR A 56 8.79 -3.95 -8.99
CA THR A 56 9.68 -3.14 -8.14
C THR A 56 9.41 -1.63 -8.20
N ASN A 57 8.35 -1.19 -8.86
CA ASN A 57 8.07 0.22 -9.13
C ASN A 57 6.84 0.69 -8.37
N VAL A 58 6.87 1.97 -7.99
CA VAL A 58 5.79 2.70 -7.35
C VAL A 58 5.38 3.85 -8.28
N TYR A 59 4.09 4.06 -8.39
CA TYR A 59 3.46 5.15 -9.15
C TYR A 59 2.61 5.93 -8.14
N ALA A 60 3.00 7.16 -7.81
CA ALA A 60 2.17 8.03 -6.97
C ALA A 60 1.29 8.88 -7.88
N LEU A 61 -0.02 8.77 -7.71
CA LEU A 61 -1.00 9.62 -8.36
C LEU A 61 -1.42 10.73 -7.40
N ASP A 62 -1.23 11.98 -7.80
CA ASP A 62 -1.78 13.13 -7.09
C ASP A 62 -3.29 13.19 -7.34
N VAL A 63 -4.08 12.99 -6.29
CA VAL A 63 -5.54 12.95 -6.39
C VAL A 63 -6.12 14.31 -6.80
N THR A 64 -5.47 15.41 -6.40
CA THR A 64 -5.94 16.76 -6.72
C THR A 64 -5.66 17.11 -8.17
N ALA A 65 -4.47 16.75 -8.67
CA ALA A 65 -4.07 17.01 -10.05
C ALA A 65 -4.54 15.91 -11.04
N ASN A 66 -5.07 14.80 -10.53
CA ASN A 66 -5.44 13.59 -11.29
C ASN A 66 -4.36 13.14 -12.29
N SER A 67 -3.11 13.14 -11.85
CA SER A 67 -1.94 12.79 -12.68
C SER A 67 -0.81 12.25 -11.81
N LEU A 68 0.16 11.59 -12.43
CA LEU A 68 1.33 11.11 -11.68
C LEU A 68 2.09 12.28 -11.06
N ALA A 69 2.41 12.15 -9.77
CA ALA A 69 3.21 13.13 -9.06
C ALA A 69 4.61 13.26 -9.70
N PRO A 70 5.23 14.46 -9.66
CA PRO A 70 6.53 14.69 -10.27
C PRO A 70 7.59 13.69 -9.81
N GLY A 71 8.31 13.12 -10.79
CA GLY A 71 9.39 12.16 -10.54
C GLY A 71 8.94 10.71 -10.41
N PHE A 72 7.64 10.39 -10.52
CA PHE A 72 7.14 9.02 -10.60
C PHE A 72 7.01 8.53 -12.04
N PRO A 73 7.18 7.20 -12.31
CA PRO A 73 7.41 6.13 -11.34
C PRO A 73 8.83 6.06 -10.77
N ARG A 74 8.97 5.49 -9.57
CA ARG A 74 10.25 5.29 -8.87
C ARG A 74 10.38 3.87 -8.33
N LYS A 75 11.60 3.43 -8.04
CA LYS A 75 11.84 2.15 -7.35
C LYS A 75 11.22 2.16 -5.96
N ILE A 76 10.60 1.05 -5.56
CA ILE A 76 10.02 0.90 -4.22
C ILE A 76 11.04 1.20 -3.12
N THR A 77 12.29 0.74 -3.26
CA THR A 77 13.37 1.00 -2.31
C THR A 77 13.74 2.48 -2.16
N ALA A 78 13.44 3.30 -3.16
CA ALA A 78 13.69 4.74 -3.14
C ALA A 78 12.51 5.54 -2.57
N VAL A 79 11.30 4.97 -2.59
CA VAL A 79 10.08 5.60 -2.07
C VAL A 79 9.78 5.13 -0.64
N PHE A 80 10.01 3.85 -0.35
CA PHE A 80 9.81 3.19 0.93
C PHE A 80 11.11 2.53 1.40
N PRO A 81 12.14 3.30 1.79
CA PRO A 81 13.43 2.74 2.16
C PRO A 81 13.33 1.93 3.45
N ALA A 82 14.03 0.79 3.53
CA ALA A 82 14.13 0.03 4.77
C ALA A 82 14.97 0.77 5.81
N VAL A 83 14.50 0.77 7.06
CA VAL A 83 15.24 1.35 8.19
C VAL A 83 16.42 0.45 8.58
N VAL A 84 16.32 -0.86 8.35
CA VAL A 84 17.39 -1.84 8.55
C VAL A 84 17.90 -2.31 7.18
N PRO A 85 19.21 -2.21 6.89
CA PRO A 85 19.76 -2.68 5.63
C PRO A 85 19.43 -4.14 5.36
N GLY A 86 18.96 -4.46 4.16
CA GLY A 86 18.57 -5.81 3.76
C GLY A 86 17.15 -6.23 4.17
N ASP A 87 16.48 -5.45 5.02
CA ASP A 87 15.12 -5.76 5.48
C ASP A 87 14.05 -5.01 4.66
N HIS A 88 13.95 -5.36 3.38
CA HIS A 88 13.02 -4.76 2.44
C HIS A 88 12.35 -5.87 1.61
N PRO A 89 11.03 -5.78 1.30
CA PRO A 89 10.33 -6.83 0.53
C PRO A 89 10.91 -7.05 -0.88
N GLY A 90 11.56 -6.02 -1.44
CA GLY A 90 12.46 -6.09 -2.60
C GLY A 90 11.79 -6.32 -3.96
N GLY A 91 10.58 -6.89 -3.97
CA GLY A 91 9.77 -7.19 -5.15
C GLY A 91 8.43 -6.44 -5.16
N ASN A 92 7.41 -7.10 -5.73
CA ASN A 92 6.03 -6.64 -5.64
C ASN A 92 5.55 -6.67 -4.18
N ILE A 93 4.47 -5.93 -3.91
CA ILE A 93 3.75 -5.96 -2.63
C ILE A 93 2.42 -6.66 -2.88
N ASP A 94 2.07 -7.63 -2.04
CA ASP A 94 0.89 -8.47 -2.24
C ASP A 94 -0.39 -7.78 -1.75
N ALA A 95 -0.28 -7.02 -0.66
CA ALA A 95 -1.36 -6.21 -0.14
C ALA A 95 -0.83 -4.99 0.64
N SER A 96 -1.67 -3.96 0.73
CA SER A 96 -1.42 -2.82 1.59
C SER A 96 -2.71 -2.30 2.18
N TYR A 97 -2.67 -1.82 3.42
CA TYR A 97 -3.82 -1.12 4.00
C TYR A 97 -3.41 -0.10 5.06
N PHE A 98 -4.28 0.87 5.29
CA PHE A 98 -4.14 1.83 6.38
C PHE A 98 -4.89 1.33 7.62
N SER A 99 -4.17 1.16 8.73
CA SER A 99 -4.75 0.81 10.03
C SER A 99 -5.09 2.07 10.83
N TYR A 100 -6.37 2.24 11.17
CA TYR A 100 -6.80 3.32 12.05
C TYR A 100 -6.29 3.15 13.48
N THR A 101 -6.27 1.91 14.00
CA THR A 101 -5.82 1.61 15.37
C THR A 101 -4.34 1.92 15.58
N HIS A 102 -3.51 1.63 14.57
CA HIS A 102 -2.09 1.89 14.61
C HIS A 102 -1.70 3.22 13.96
N ASN A 103 -2.66 3.91 13.34
CA ASN A 103 -2.46 5.13 12.56
C ASN A 103 -1.27 5.03 11.58
N ALA A 104 -1.19 3.91 10.85
CA ALA A 104 -0.07 3.58 10.00
C ALA A 104 -0.49 2.72 8.80
N VAL A 105 0.26 2.82 7.71
CA VAL A 105 0.15 1.92 6.56
C VAL A 105 0.99 0.66 6.83
N PHE A 106 0.46 -0.49 6.44
CA PHE A 106 1.15 -1.76 6.44
C PHE A 106 1.28 -2.27 5.02
N LEU A 107 2.47 -2.72 4.65
CA LEU A 107 2.77 -3.39 3.37
C LEU A 107 3.02 -4.87 3.65
N PHE A 108 2.43 -5.75 2.86
CA PHE A 108 2.49 -7.20 3.05
C PHE A 108 3.22 -7.87 1.88
N LYS A 109 4.08 -8.81 2.23
CA LYS A 109 4.73 -9.70 1.27
C LYS A 109 4.83 -11.09 1.88
N ASP A 110 4.22 -12.07 1.24
CA ASP A 110 4.10 -13.43 1.75
C ASP A 110 3.53 -13.45 3.19
N ALA A 111 4.20 -14.12 4.13
CA ALA A 111 3.81 -14.18 5.54
C ALA A 111 4.28 -12.98 6.38
N GLN A 112 4.89 -11.99 5.73
CA GLN A 112 5.59 -10.90 6.40
C GLN A 112 4.94 -9.56 6.11
N PHE A 113 5.14 -8.61 7.03
CA PHE A 113 4.69 -7.25 6.84
C PHE A 113 5.70 -6.23 7.34
N TRP A 114 5.65 -5.04 6.74
CA TRP A 114 6.40 -3.86 7.15
C TRP A 114 5.41 -2.75 7.48
N ARG A 115 5.62 -2.11 8.63
CA ARG A 115 4.89 -0.89 8.99
C ARG A 115 5.61 0.32 8.41
N VAL A 116 4.90 1.16 7.67
CA VAL A 116 5.43 2.45 7.22
C VAL A 116 5.54 3.39 8.41
N ALA A 117 6.72 3.96 8.61
CA ALA A 117 6.99 4.89 9.70
C ALA A 117 6.07 6.11 9.62
N ALA A 118 5.52 6.49 10.77
CA ALA A 118 4.81 7.75 10.87
C ALA A 118 5.81 8.91 10.68
N ALA A 119 5.48 9.84 9.81
CA ALA A 119 6.37 10.96 9.49
C ALA A 119 6.21 12.10 10.50
N GLY A 120 7.31 12.83 10.75
CA GLY A 120 7.33 14.07 11.53
C GLY A 120 7.59 13.91 13.03
N ARG A 121 8.24 14.92 13.65
CA ARG A 121 8.66 14.93 15.07
C ARG A 121 7.52 14.77 16.09
N LYS A 122 6.29 15.06 15.68
CA LYS A 122 5.09 14.88 16.52
C LYS A 122 4.58 13.44 16.56
N SER A 123 5.06 12.57 15.67
CA SER A 123 4.70 11.16 15.68
C SER A 123 5.52 10.38 16.71
N ARG A 124 4.96 9.26 17.20
CA ARG A 124 5.66 8.36 18.13
C ARG A 124 7.02 7.92 17.60
N ASP A 125 7.10 7.66 16.30
CA ASP A 125 8.31 7.23 15.61
C ASP A 125 9.31 8.38 15.48
N GLY A 126 8.86 9.55 15.04
CA GLY A 126 9.70 10.73 14.88
C GLY A 126 10.28 11.26 16.19
N TRP A 127 9.57 11.10 17.32
CA TRP A 127 10.13 11.42 18.64
C TRP A 127 11.25 10.45 19.02
N ARG A 128 11.03 9.13 18.85
CA ARG A 128 11.99 8.10 19.24
C ARG A 128 13.18 7.99 18.30
N ARG A 129 13.00 8.34 17.03
CA ARG A 129 14.01 8.24 15.96
C ARG A 129 13.86 9.43 15.00
N PRO A 130 14.46 10.59 15.32
CA PRO A 130 14.32 11.81 14.52
C PRO A 130 14.91 11.73 13.11
N SER A 131 15.80 10.76 12.86
CA SER A 131 16.47 10.52 11.58
C SER A 131 15.79 9.49 10.68
N LEU A 132 14.55 9.08 11.00
CA LEU A 132 13.82 8.13 10.15
C LEU A 132 13.57 8.75 8.76
N PRO A 133 13.88 8.00 7.69
CA PRO A 133 13.54 8.46 6.35
C PRO A 133 12.02 8.56 6.21
N HIS A 134 11.57 9.52 5.39
CA HIS A 134 10.18 9.56 4.98
C HIS A 134 9.79 8.21 4.34
N ASN A 135 8.59 7.73 4.68
CA ASN A 135 8.12 6.40 4.25
C ASN A 135 9.03 5.23 4.63
N GLY A 136 9.89 5.39 5.64
CA GLY A 136 10.77 4.34 6.12
C GLY A 136 10.00 3.08 6.53
N LEU A 137 10.42 1.93 6.02
CA LEU A 137 9.87 0.64 6.43
C LEU A 137 10.53 0.19 7.73
N MET A 138 9.72 0.10 8.78
CA MET A 138 10.13 -0.50 10.05
C MET A 138 10.45 -1.99 9.84
N PRO A 139 11.29 -2.60 10.70
CA PRO A 139 11.68 -4.00 10.53
C PRO A 139 10.49 -4.93 10.35
N HIS A 140 10.63 -5.93 9.48
CA HIS A 140 9.53 -6.85 9.21
C HIS A 140 9.14 -7.64 10.46
N ARG A 141 7.89 -8.11 10.43
CA ARG A 141 7.34 -9.06 11.38
C ARG A 141 6.50 -10.08 10.64
N GLU A 142 6.31 -11.24 11.25
CA GLU A 142 5.38 -12.24 10.72
C GLU A 142 3.93 -11.81 11.01
N VAL A 143 3.04 -11.98 10.03
CA VAL A 143 1.61 -11.62 10.14
C VAL A 143 0.98 -12.21 11.39
N GLY A 144 1.30 -13.46 11.72
CA GLY A 144 0.79 -14.14 12.91
C GLY A 144 1.22 -13.56 14.26
N GLU A 145 2.23 -12.68 14.30
CA GLU A 145 2.61 -11.98 15.54
C GLU A 145 1.74 -10.75 15.85
N GLN A 146 0.94 -10.28 14.89
CA GLN A 146 0.10 -9.09 15.04
C GLN A 146 -1.38 -9.41 14.85
N TRP A 147 -1.72 -10.25 13.88
CA TRP A 147 -3.09 -10.70 13.61
C TRP A 147 -3.24 -12.18 13.96
N PHE A 148 -3.16 -12.49 15.25
CA PHE A 148 -3.23 -13.85 15.78
C PHE A 148 -4.62 -14.50 15.65
N ASP A 149 -5.64 -13.68 15.37
CA ASP A 149 -7.04 -14.04 15.18
C ASP A 149 -7.37 -14.43 13.73
N ILE A 150 -6.46 -14.19 12.79
CA ILE A 150 -6.60 -14.67 11.41
C ILE A 150 -6.14 -16.14 11.35
N CYS A 151 -6.98 -17.03 10.85
CA CYS A 151 -6.61 -18.43 10.69
C CYS A 151 -5.46 -18.61 9.67
N ASN A 152 -4.64 -19.64 9.85
CA ASN A 152 -3.59 -20.07 8.91
C ASN A 152 -2.45 -19.06 8.62
N VAL A 153 -2.30 -18.00 9.40
CA VAL A 153 -1.19 -17.04 9.26
C VAL A 153 0.04 -17.41 10.10
N HIS A 154 -0.07 -18.41 10.98
CA HIS A 154 1.06 -18.84 11.80
C HIS A 154 2.07 -19.63 10.93
N PRO A 155 3.40 -19.41 11.09
CA PRO A 155 4.40 -20.09 10.28
C PRO A 155 4.34 -21.62 10.30
N SER A 156 3.79 -22.23 11.37
CA SER A 156 3.56 -23.68 11.42
C SER A 156 2.44 -24.17 10.48
N ALA A 157 1.44 -23.33 10.20
CA ALA A 157 0.36 -23.63 9.27
C ALA A 157 0.80 -23.48 7.80
N LEU A 158 1.72 -22.55 7.52
CA LEU A 158 2.26 -22.30 6.19
C LEU A 158 3.29 -23.34 5.73
N LYS A 159 3.85 -24.13 6.65
CA LYS A 159 4.83 -25.21 6.35
C LYS A 159 4.18 -26.51 5.86
N VAL A 160 2.86 -26.60 5.81
CA VAL A 160 2.16 -27.80 5.35
C VAL A 160 1.87 -27.69 3.85
N ALA A 161 2.39 -28.68 3.11
CA ALA A 161 2.21 -28.97 1.68
C ALA A 161 3.09 -28.20 0.67
N ARG A 162 4.37 -28.57 0.60
CA ARG A 162 4.97 -28.93 -0.70
C ARG A 162 4.91 -30.46 -0.81
N ARG A 163 3.92 -30.99 -1.54
CA ARG A 163 3.97 -32.34 -2.12
C ARG A 163 4.41 -32.21 -3.56
#